data_AF-A0A966U3G0-F1
#
_entry.id   AF-A0A966U3G0-F1
#
_cell.length_a   1.000
_cell.length_b   1.000
_cell.length_c   1.000
_cell.angle_alpha   90.00
_cell.angle_beta   90.00
_cell.angle_gamma   90.00
#
_symmetry.space_group_name_H-M   'P 1'
#
loop_
_entity.id
_entity.type
_entity.pdbx_description
1 polymer ?
#
loop_
_entity_poly.entity_id
_entity_poly.type
_entity_poly.pdbx_seq_one_letter_code
_entity_poly.pdbx_strand_id
1 'polypeptide(L)'
;MEIALYQPNLGYYTSALEKFGRFGDFVTAPEISPFFGQTIVNTILPVLDKLRIYGQPTRVIEIGAGTGQLAKTILLDLHRRGFTLDEYHIIDVSPNLIERQHELLFDVCQSHG
;
A
#
# COMPACT_ATOMS: atom_id res chain seq x y z
N MET A 1 16.94 -15.10 11.90
CA MET A 1 15.78 -14.21 12.09
C MET A 1 14.47 -14.79 11.55
N GLU A 2 14.52 -15.64 10.52
CA GLU A 2 13.32 -16.19 9.86
C GLU A 2 12.26 -16.78 10.79
N ILE A 3 12.63 -17.71 11.68
CA ILE A 3 11.69 -18.33 12.63
C ILE A 3 11.04 -17.28 13.56
N ALA A 4 11.82 -16.34 14.08
CA ALA A 4 11.32 -15.30 14.98
C ALA A 4 10.35 -14.33 14.29
N LEU A 5 10.50 -14.12 12.98
CA LEU A 5 9.69 -13.15 12.23
C LEU A 5 8.49 -13.79 11.52
N TYR A 6 8.63 -15.01 10.99
CA TYR A 6 7.69 -15.54 10.00
C TYR A 6 7.15 -16.93 10.31
N GLN A 7 7.57 -17.58 11.41
CA GLN A 7 7.00 -18.88 11.79
C GLN A 7 5.47 -18.79 11.87
N PRO A 8 4.69 -19.63 11.18
CA PRO A 8 3.23 -19.54 11.24
C PRO A 8 2.71 -19.50 12.67
N ASN A 9 1.81 -18.55 12.97
CA ASN A 9 1.21 -18.28 14.29
C ASN A 9 2.15 -17.79 15.42
N LEU A 10 3.46 -17.98 15.30
CA LEU A 10 4.44 -17.67 16.35
C LEU A 10 5.37 -16.50 15.99
N GLY A 11 5.58 -16.28 14.70
CA GLY A 11 6.44 -15.26 14.16
C GLY A 11 5.86 -13.86 14.36
N TYR A 12 6.74 -12.89 14.52
CA TYR A 12 6.34 -11.51 14.74
C TYR A 12 5.43 -10.96 13.64
N TYR A 13 5.49 -11.34 12.37
CA TYR A 13 4.57 -10.81 11.34
C TYR A 13 3.36 -11.72 11.06
N THR A 14 3.35 -12.92 11.61
CA THR A 14 2.37 -13.98 11.31
C THR A 14 1.49 -14.37 12.50
N SER A 15 1.76 -13.86 13.71
CA SER A 15 0.86 -14.01 14.86
C SER A 15 -0.29 -12.98 14.84
N ALA A 16 -1.42 -13.31 15.48
CA ALA A 16 -2.68 -12.54 15.44
C ALA A 16 -2.69 -11.20 16.21
N LEU A 17 -1.56 -10.77 16.77
CA LEU A 17 -1.48 -9.51 17.53
C LEU A 17 -1.40 -8.31 16.57
N GLU A 18 -2.18 -7.25 16.87
CA GLU A 18 -2.05 -5.96 16.18
C GLU A 18 -0.69 -5.34 16.47
N LYS A 19 0.11 -5.12 15.43
CA LYS A 19 1.51 -4.65 15.56
C LYS A 19 1.78 -3.29 14.93
N PHE A 20 0.88 -2.81 14.08
CA PHE A 20 1.08 -1.59 13.29
C PHE A 20 0.05 -0.52 13.64
N GLY A 21 0.49 0.74 13.56
CA GLY A 21 -0.36 1.92 13.79
C GLY A 21 -0.21 2.47 15.21
N ARG A 22 -1.05 3.46 15.56
CA ARG A 22 -0.95 4.20 16.83
C ARG A 22 -0.96 3.32 18.10
N PHE A 23 -1.59 2.15 18.02
CA PHE A 23 -1.72 1.19 19.11
C PHE A 23 -0.84 -0.06 18.95
N GLY A 24 -0.04 -0.13 17.89
CA GLY A 24 0.94 -1.19 17.66
C GLY A 24 2.31 -0.91 18.29
N ASP A 25 3.29 -1.77 18.01
CA ASP A 25 4.64 -1.66 18.57
C ASP A 25 5.44 -0.49 17.96
N PHE A 26 5.09 -0.06 16.75
CA PHE A 26 5.65 1.11 16.09
C PHE A 26 4.69 1.72 15.07
N VAL A 27 4.90 3.01 14.79
CA VAL A 27 4.17 3.77 13.77
C VAL A 27 5.07 4.00 12.55
N THR A 28 4.50 3.98 11.34
CA THR A 28 5.22 4.23 10.08
C THR A 28 4.77 5.53 9.43
N ALA A 29 5.56 6.09 8.51
CA ALA A 29 5.25 7.38 7.89
C ALA A 29 3.86 7.44 7.20
N PRO A 30 3.40 6.40 6.47
CA PRO A 30 2.04 6.38 5.91
C PRO A 30 0.92 6.45 6.97
N GLU A 31 1.15 5.94 8.18
CA GLU A 31 0.20 6.01 9.29
C GLU A 31 0.14 7.38 9.96
N ILE A 32 1.20 8.19 9.85
CA ILE A 32 1.28 9.50 10.50
C ILE A 32 0.57 10.57 9.66
N SER A 33 0.78 10.58 8.35
CA SER A 33 0.24 11.61 7.48
C SER A 33 0.15 11.19 6.01
N PRO A 34 -0.92 11.58 5.29
CA PRO A 34 -1.04 11.35 3.86
C PRO A 34 0.03 12.10 3.05
N PHE A 35 0.71 13.10 3.62
CA PHE A 35 1.75 13.84 2.91
C PHE A 35 2.92 12.97 2.48
N PHE A 36 3.21 11.88 3.19
CA PHE A 36 4.23 10.92 2.76
C PHE A 36 3.84 10.26 1.43
N GLY A 37 2.63 9.72 1.33
CA GLY A 37 2.14 9.11 0.09
C GLY A 37 1.98 10.11 -1.06
N GLN A 38 1.48 11.32 -0.78
CA GLN A 38 1.37 12.39 -1.79
C GLN A 38 2.74 12.83 -2.32
N THR A 39 3.77 12.82 -1.47
CA THR A 39 5.15 13.10 -1.89
C THR A 39 5.67 12.00 -2.82
N ILE A 40 5.38 10.73 -2.53
CA ILE A 40 5.69 9.61 -3.43
C ILE A 40 4.99 9.81 -4.78
N VAL A 41 3.72 10.21 -4.80
CA VAL A 41 2.98 10.51 -6.04
C VAL A 41 3.69 11.58 -6.88
N ASN A 42 4.19 12.65 -6.25
CA ASN A 42 4.96 13.67 -6.97
C ASN A 42 6.20 13.10 -7.67
N THR A 43 6.82 12.07 -7.09
CA THR A 43 8.00 11.41 -7.67
C THR A 43 7.64 10.44 -8.79
N ILE A 44 6.58 9.65 -8.64
CA ILE A 44 6.25 8.59 -9.60
C ILE A 44 5.42 9.09 -10.79
N LEU A 45 4.60 10.13 -10.62
CA LEU A 45 3.68 10.60 -11.67
C LEU A 45 4.38 10.92 -13.00
N PRO A 46 5.53 11.63 -13.05
CA PRO A 46 6.24 11.87 -14.31
C PRO A 46 6.72 10.60 -15.01
N VAL A 47 7.00 9.53 -14.25
CA VAL A 47 7.38 8.22 -14.81
C VAL A 47 6.15 7.53 -15.39
N LEU A 48 5.04 7.55 -14.66
CA LEU A 48 3.76 6.99 -15.10
C LEU A 48 3.23 7.69 -16.37
N ASP A 49 3.33 9.01 -16.45
CA ASP A 49 2.98 9.78 -17.66
C ASP A 49 3.82 9.37 -18.86
N LYS A 50 5.13 9.17 -18.68
CA LYS A 50 6.02 8.69 -19.75
C LYS A 50 5.62 7.29 -20.22
N LEU A 51 5.33 6.37 -19.29
CA LEU A 51 4.86 5.02 -19.65
C LEU A 51 3.59 5.11 -20.52
N ARG A 52 2.64 5.95 -20.12
CA ARG A 52 1.39 6.17 -20.86
C ARG A 52 1.63 6.73 -22.27
N ILE A 53 2.53 7.71 -22.42
CA ILE A 53 2.92 8.27 -23.73
C ILE A 53 3.52 7.20 -24.65
N TYR A 54 4.31 6.27 -24.10
CA TYR A 54 4.89 5.17 -24.85
C TYR A 54 3.95 3.97 -25.04
N GLY A 55 2.67 4.09 -24.65
CA GLY A 55 1.69 3.01 -24.72
C GLY A 55 2.05 1.82 -23.83
N GLN A 56 2.82 2.02 -22.77
CA GLN A 56 3.20 1.00 -21.79
C GLN A 56 2.21 0.99 -20.62
N PRO A 57 1.98 -0.18 -19.99
CA PRO A 57 1.12 -0.28 -18.82
C PRO A 57 1.73 0.46 -17.63
N THR A 58 0.86 1.06 -16.83
CA THR A 58 1.17 1.84 -15.65
C THR A 58 0.88 0.98 -14.41
N ARG A 59 1.93 0.30 -13.93
CA ARG A 59 1.84 -0.65 -12.83
C ARG A 59 2.70 -0.22 -11.64
N VAL A 60 2.11 -0.27 -10.45
CA VAL A 60 2.83 -0.10 -9.18
C VAL A 60 2.83 -1.42 -8.42
N ILE A 61 3.96 -1.76 -7.79
CA ILE A 61 4.08 -2.92 -6.91
C ILE A 61 4.59 -2.42 -5.56
N GLU A 62 3.81 -2.67 -4.50
CA GLU A 62 4.16 -2.37 -3.12
C GLU A 62 4.46 -3.66 -2.36
N ILE A 63 5.65 -3.76 -1.78
CA ILE A 63 6.08 -4.91 -0.99
C ILE A 63 5.93 -4.57 0.48
N GLY A 64 5.15 -5.37 1.21
CA GLY A 64 4.87 -5.13 2.63
C GLY A 64 4.08 -3.85 2.85
N ALA A 65 2.88 -3.76 2.27
CA ALA A 65 2.05 -2.55 2.33
C ALA A 65 1.53 -2.23 3.74
N GLY A 66 1.79 -3.10 4.73
CA GLY A 66 1.38 -2.88 6.10
C GLY A 66 -0.13 -2.83 6.20
N THR A 67 -0.68 -1.73 6.68
CA THR A 67 -2.13 -1.52 6.79
C THR A 67 -2.80 -1.18 5.45
N GLY A 68 -2.03 -0.89 4.39
CA GLY A 68 -2.54 -0.40 3.10
C GLY A 68 -2.72 1.12 3.00
N GLN A 69 -2.36 1.90 4.04
CA GLN A 69 -2.55 3.37 4.01
C GLN A 69 -1.75 4.06 2.90
N LEU A 70 -0.56 3.55 2.58
CA LEU A 70 0.25 4.11 1.50
C LEU A 70 -0.45 3.89 0.14
N ALA A 71 -0.84 2.66 -0.17
CA ALA A 71 -1.62 2.32 -1.35
C ALA A 71 -2.87 3.21 -1.49
N LYS A 72 -3.67 3.33 -0.42
CA LYS A 72 -4.86 4.18 -0.40
C LYS A 72 -4.53 5.63 -0.76
N THR A 73 -3.49 6.18 -0.14
CA THR A 73 -3.09 7.57 -0.38
C THR A 73 -2.61 7.79 -1.82
N ILE A 74 -1.82 6.86 -2.36
CA ILE A 74 -1.32 6.93 -3.74
C ILE A 74 -2.47 6.87 -4.74
N LEU A 75 -3.38 5.89 -4.58
CA LEU A 75 -4.52 5.71 -5.50
C LEU A 75 -5.44 6.94 -5.50
N LEU A 76 -5.80 7.46 -4.33
CA LEU A 76 -6.64 8.65 -4.21
C LEU A 76 -5.98 9.90 -4.78
N ASP A 77 -4.68 10.11 -4.51
CA ASP A 77 -3.99 11.30 -5.00
C ASP A 77 -3.73 11.26 -6.51
N LEU A 78 -3.45 10.09 -7.08
CA LEU A 78 -3.40 9.90 -8.54
C LEU A 78 -4.76 10.18 -9.19
N HIS A 79 -5.84 9.61 -8.65
CA HIS A 79 -7.20 9.86 -9.13
C HIS A 79 -7.55 11.35 -9.07
N ARG A 80 -7.25 12.03 -7.95
CA ARG A 80 -7.47 13.48 -7.78
C ARG A 80 -6.72 14.32 -8.82
N ARG A 81 -5.58 13.82 -9.32
CA ARG A 81 -4.78 14.46 -10.37
C ARG A 81 -5.20 14.05 -11.79
N GLY A 82 -6.28 13.28 -11.92
CA GLY A 82 -6.79 12.80 -13.21
C GLY A 82 -5.96 11.66 -13.83
N PHE A 83 -5.16 10.96 -13.01
CA PHE A 83 -4.37 9.82 -13.45
C PHE A 83 -5.01 8.51 -12.97
N THR A 84 -5.23 7.58 -13.90
CA THR A 84 -5.70 6.22 -13.61
C THR A 84 -4.56 5.25 -13.89
N LEU A 85 -4.18 4.47 -12.87
CA LEU A 85 -3.23 3.35 -13.02
C LEU A 85 -3.93 2.17 -13.68
N ASP A 86 -3.19 1.40 -14.46
CA ASP A 86 -3.69 0.13 -14.98
C ASP A 86 -3.75 -0.91 -13.85
N GLU A 87 -2.72 -0.99 -13.02
CA GLU A 87 -2.62 -2.01 -11.97
C GLU A 87 -1.85 -1.51 -10.72
N TYR A 88 -2.34 -1.86 -9.52
CA TYR A 88 -1.63 -1.70 -8.26
C TYR A 88 -1.57 -3.05 -7.54
N HIS A 89 -0.38 -3.61 -7.39
CA HIS A 89 -0.17 -4.92 -6.74
C HIS A 89 0.42 -4.73 -5.35
N ILE A 90 -0.11 -5.46 -4.38
CA ILE A 90 0.47 -5.58 -3.05
C ILE A 90 1.01 -7.00 -2.88
N ILE A 91 2.25 -7.11 -2.41
CA ILE A 91 2.89 -8.37 -2.04
C ILE A 91 3.12 -8.35 -0.54
N ASP A 92 2.33 -9.11 0.20
CA ASP A 92 2.43 -9.23 1.66
C ASP A 92 2.39 -10.70 2.09
N VAL A 93 3.10 -11.02 3.18
CA VAL A 93 3.20 -12.38 3.73
C VAL A 93 2.28 -12.58 4.92
N SER A 94 1.74 -11.51 5.50
CA SER A 94 0.88 -11.57 6.68
C SER A 94 -0.60 -11.68 6.26
N PRO A 95 -1.28 -12.81 6.56
CA PRO A 95 -2.68 -12.98 6.18
C PRO A 95 -3.62 -11.93 6.80
N ASN A 96 -3.33 -11.51 8.04
CA ASN A 96 -4.11 -10.48 8.72
C ASN A 96 -3.96 -9.10 8.06
N LEU A 97 -2.75 -8.75 7.60
CA LEU A 97 -2.54 -7.51 6.86
C LEU A 97 -3.22 -7.56 5.49
N ILE A 98 -3.15 -8.70 4.80
CA ILE A 98 -3.82 -8.89 3.52
C ILE A 98 -5.33 -8.64 3.65
N GLU A 99 -5.98 -9.24 4.66
CA GLU A 99 -7.41 -9.02 4.93
C GLU A 99 -7.72 -7.54 5.19
N ARG A 100 -6.94 -6.89 6.07
CA ARG A 100 -7.10 -5.46 6.38
C ARG A 100 -6.88 -4.56 5.17
N GLN A 101 -5.91 -4.88 4.31
CA GLN A 101 -5.65 -4.17 3.04
C GLN A 101 -6.85 -4.30 2.10
N HIS A 102 -7.42 -5.50 1.97
CA HIS A 102 -8.61 -5.72 1.15
C HIS A 102 -9.78 -4.88 1.64
N GLU A 103 -10.08 -4.90 2.94
CA GLU A 103 -11.15 -4.09 3.54
C GLU A 103 -10.92 -2.59 3.29
N LEU A 104 -9.72 -2.09 3.55
CA LEU A 104 -9.39 -0.67 3.41
C LEU A 104 -9.48 -0.18 1.96
N LEU A 105 -9.06 -1.01 1.01
CA LEU A 105 -8.96 -0.65 -0.40
C LEU A 105 -10.22 -0.98 -1.20
N PHE A 106 -11.14 -1.78 -0.66
CA PHE A 106 -12.39 -2.13 -1.32
C PHE A 106 -13.16 -0.88 -1.77
N ASP A 107 -13.42 0.05 -0.85
CA ASP A 107 -14.17 1.28 -1.15
C ASP A 107 -13.41 2.22 -2.10
N VAL A 108 -12.08 2.25 -2.00
CA VAL A 108 -11.20 3.09 -2.84
C VAL A 108 -11.29 2.63 -4.28
N CYS A 109 -11.19 1.33 -4.52
CA CYS A 109 -11.27 0.74 -5.85
C CYS A 109 -12.68 0.80 -6.44
N GLN A 110 -13.74 0.71 -5.63
CA GLN A 110 -15.12 0.84 -6.13
C GLN A 110 -15.48 2.30 -6.49
N SER A 111 -14.95 3.27 -5.75
CA SER A 111 -15.29 4.68 -5.95
C SER A 111 -14.47 5.36 -7.04
N HIS A 112 -13.30 4.80 -7.38
CA HIS A 112 -12.30 5.46 -8.23
C HIS A 112 -11.61 4.52 -9.24
N GLY A 113 -12.11 3.29 -9.41
CA GLY A 113 -11.67 2.30 -10.38
C GLY A 113 -12.25 2.49 -11.78
#